data_AF-A0A9C7PSG7-F1
#
_entry.id   AF-A0A9C7PSG7-F1
#
_cell.length_a   1.000
_cell.length_b   1.000
_cell.length_c   1.000
_cell.angle_alpha   90.00
_cell.angle_beta   90.00
_cell.angle_gamma   90.00
#
_symmetry.space_group_name_H-M   'P 1'
#
loop_
_entity.id
_entity.type
_entity.pdbx_description
1 polymer ?
#
loop_
_entity_poly.entity_id
_entity_poly.type
_entity_poly.pdbx_seq_one_letter_code
_entity_poly.pdbx_strand_id
1 'polypeptide(L)'
;MALKHVVLLTTLHYILLCFIFTDATSENHICASSSGVVVSYEWVEKDKGILSWIMNNTGNSISTFILVRGATYQDSELVEPYAFGAAYYPAYIYNGLGQYFQGVPVPLQEYQSLGSTPLGILRLSSQQFWTSFVFTLSPGQLFQIEEAGYLYHDDVLTPKCQGVYQLSYLGTFDFRASYSVIEQCQAFDDAQPCPPSPFSIGSAVYSVPSSVMSSMFLPSFKDNFELSFCTSNALFSLPSFRRLTPQSVHQEKELESYPLEKHSNDHPRSYHRNHLILRIH
;
A
#
# COMPACT_ATOMS: atom_id res chain seq x y z
N MET A 1 -29.36 -65.69 -5.27
CA MET A 1 -28.24 -65.18 -6.11
C MET A 1 -28.70 -63.94 -6.89
N ALA A 2 -29.22 -62.90 -6.21
CA ALA A 2 -29.86 -61.75 -6.87
C ALA A 2 -29.79 -60.45 -6.04
N LEU A 3 -28.73 -60.25 -5.25
CA LEU A 3 -28.57 -59.06 -4.38
C LEU A 3 -27.17 -58.42 -4.49
N LYS A 4 -26.42 -58.73 -5.55
CA LYS A 4 -25.05 -58.19 -5.78
C LYS A 4 -24.93 -57.29 -7.00
N HIS A 5 -26.02 -56.96 -7.70
CA HIS A 5 -25.96 -56.14 -8.92
C HIS A 5 -26.63 -54.77 -8.80
N VAL A 6 -27.37 -54.49 -7.73
CA VAL A 6 -28.02 -53.18 -7.53
C VAL A 6 -27.07 -52.15 -6.89
N VAL A 7 -26.05 -52.60 -6.14
CA VAL A 7 -25.12 -51.70 -5.42
C VAL A 7 -24.07 -51.06 -6.35
N LEU A 8 -23.86 -51.60 -7.55
CA LEU A 8 -22.82 -51.10 -8.47
C LEU A 8 -23.28 -49.92 -9.34
N LEU A 9 -24.59 -49.68 -9.46
CA LEU A 9 -25.15 -48.60 -10.29
C LEU A 9 -25.38 -47.29 -9.52
N THR A 10 -25.50 -47.37 -8.18
CA THR A 10 -25.69 -46.18 -7.32
C THR A 10 -24.37 -45.53 -6.90
N THR A 11 -23.25 -46.26 -6.92
CA THR A 11 -21.92 -45.69 -6.62
C THR A 11 -21.32 -44.94 -7.81
N LEU A 12 -21.70 -45.28 -9.05
CA LEU A 12 -21.20 -44.58 -10.23
C LEU A 12 -21.85 -43.20 -10.46
N HIS A 13 -23.08 -42.99 -9.96
CA HIS A 13 -23.74 -41.68 -9.99
C HIS A 13 -23.22 -40.70 -8.92
N TYR A 14 -22.61 -41.19 -7.84
CA TYR A 14 -22.02 -40.32 -6.81
C TYR A 14 -20.59 -39.87 -7.13
N ILE A 15 -19.87 -40.58 -8.01
CA ILE A 15 -18.53 -40.17 -8.42
C ILE A 15 -18.57 -39.16 -9.59
N LEU A 16 -19.65 -39.13 -10.38
CA LEU A 16 -19.78 -38.20 -11.51
C LEU A 16 -20.34 -36.81 -11.12
N LEU A 17 -20.86 -36.64 -9.90
CA LEU A 17 -21.45 -35.38 -9.42
C LEU A 17 -20.51 -34.52 -8.55
N CYS A 18 -19.28 -34.98 -8.28
CA CYS A 18 -18.27 -34.17 -7.57
C CYS A 18 -17.32 -33.38 -8.48
N PHE A 19 -17.50 -33.43 -9.80
CA PHE A 19 -16.62 -32.73 -10.75
C PHE A 19 -17.32 -31.60 -11.54
N ILE A 20 -18.54 -31.21 -11.16
CA ILE A 20 -19.25 -30.10 -11.79
C ILE A 20 -19.45 -29.00 -10.74
N PHE A 21 -18.40 -28.34 -10.27
CA PHE A 21 -18.45 -26.99 -9.66
C PHE A 21 -17.03 -26.54 -9.27
N THR A 22 -16.18 -26.24 -10.25
CA THR A 22 -15.12 -25.22 -10.09
C THR A 22 -14.69 -24.75 -11.48
N ASP A 23 -15.63 -24.20 -12.25
CA ASP A 23 -15.32 -23.34 -13.40
C ASP A 23 -15.59 -21.88 -13.02
N ALA A 24 -15.20 -21.52 -11.79
CA ALA A 24 -14.84 -20.15 -11.51
C ALA A 24 -13.38 -20.05 -11.89
N THR A 25 -13.10 -19.47 -13.06
CA THR A 25 -11.83 -18.81 -13.31
C THR A 25 -11.67 -17.75 -12.23
N SER A 26 -11.18 -18.18 -11.06
CA SER A 26 -10.58 -17.32 -10.06
C SER A 26 -9.41 -16.66 -10.80
N GLU A 27 -9.67 -15.51 -11.42
CA GLU A 27 -8.60 -14.61 -11.82
C GLU A 27 -7.72 -14.47 -10.59
N ASN A 28 -6.53 -15.06 -10.63
CA ASN A 28 -5.70 -15.20 -9.44
C ASN A 28 -5.44 -13.81 -8.85
N HIS A 29 -6.17 -13.48 -7.80
CA HIS A 29 -6.10 -12.23 -7.04
C HIS A 29 -4.87 -12.21 -6.12
N ILE A 30 -3.81 -12.92 -6.53
CA ILE A 30 -2.71 -13.34 -5.68
C ILE A 30 -1.40 -12.80 -6.25
N CYS A 31 -0.59 -12.24 -5.37
CA CYS A 31 0.79 -11.85 -5.65
C CYS A 31 1.69 -12.43 -4.57
N ALA A 32 2.95 -12.69 -4.90
CA ALA A 32 3.90 -13.27 -3.98
C ALA A 32 5.25 -12.56 -4.03
N SER A 33 5.90 -12.47 -2.88
CA SER A 33 7.29 -12.04 -2.76
C SER A 33 8.24 -13.23 -2.92
N SER A 34 9.50 -12.93 -3.22
CA SER A 34 10.58 -13.93 -3.21
C SER A 34 10.87 -14.56 -1.84
N SER A 35 10.35 -13.99 -0.73
CA SER A 35 10.50 -14.55 0.63
C SER A 35 9.43 -15.58 0.98
N GLY A 36 8.41 -15.75 0.14
CA GLY A 36 7.26 -16.61 0.46
C GLY A 36 6.12 -15.88 1.16
N VAL A 37 6.11 -14.54 1.20
CA VAL A 37 4.88 -13.80 1.53
C VAL A 37 3.94 -13.84 0.34
N VAL A 38 2.73 -14.33 0.56
CA VAL A 38 1.63 -14.38 -0.41
C VAL A 38 0.56 -13.41 0.06
N VAL A 39 0.09 -12.55 -0.85
CA VAL A 39 -1.01 -11.62 -0.58
C VAL A 39 -2.15 -11.92 -1.54
N SER A 40 -3.36 -11.98 -1.00
CA SER A 40 -4.61 -12.08 -1.73
C SER A 40 -5.63 -11.10 -1.17
N TYR A 41 -6.82 -11.01 -1.77
CA TYR A 41 -7.94 -10.32 -1.14
C TYR A 41 -9.23 -11.12 -1.25
N GLU A 42 -10.16 -10.84 -0.34
CA GLU A 42 -11.55 -11.29 -0.41
C GLU A 42 -12.50 -10.10 -0.21
N TRP A 43 -13.67 -10.15 -0.82
CA TRP A 43 -14.68 -9.13 -0.58
C TRP A 43 -15.36 -9.36 0.78
N VAL A 44 -15.36 -8.33 1.63
CA VAL A 44 -16.09 -8.35 2.91
C VAL A 44 -17.53 -7.86 2.67
N GLU A 45 -17.67 -6.70 2.02
CA GLU A 45 -18.94 -6.12 1.59
C GLU A 45 -18.76 -5.52 0.19
N LYS A 46 -18.92 -6.36 -0.84
CA LYS A 46 -18.62 -6.00 -2.24
C LYS A 46 -19.43 -4.80 -2.74
N ASP A 47 -20.71 -4.74 -2.37
CA ASP A 47 -21.63 -3.65 -2.70
C ASP A 47 -21.25 -2.31 -2.06
N LYS A 48 -20.45 -2.34 -0.99
CA LYS A 48 -19.87 -1.16 -0.35
C LYS A 48 -18.43 -0.88 -0.78
N GLY A 49 -17.88 -1.70 -1.69
CA GLY A 49 -16.49 -1.64 -2.10
C GLY A 49 -15.50 -1.87 -0.96
N ILE A 50 -15.83 -2.78 -0.03
CA ILE A 50 -14.99 -3.15 1.11
C ILE A 50 -14.44 -4.56 0.91
N LEU A 51 -13.13 -4.69 0.94
CA LEU A 51 -12.40 -5.96 0.86
C LEU A 51 -11.48 -6.15 2.06
N SER A 52 -10.95 -7.35 2.22
CA SER A 52 -9.89 -7.69 3.18
C SER A 52 -8.67 -8.17 2.43
N TRP A 53 -7.54 -7.49 2.61
CA TRP A 53 -6.23 -7.96 2.16
C TRP A 53 -5.73 -9.03 3.13
N ILE A 54 -5.47 -10.22 2.61
CA ILE A 54 -4.99 -11.36 3.37
C ILE A 54 -3.51 -11.56 3.04
N MET A 55 -2.65 -11.45 4.04
CA MET A 55 -1.21 -11.56 3.91
C MET A 55 -0.73 -12.77 4.70
N ASN A 56 -0.04 -13.70 4.05
CA ASN A 56 0.44 -14.93 4.66
C ASN A 56 1.94 -15.11 4.36
N ASN A 57 2.76 -15.22 5.41
CA ASN A 57 4.16 -15.58 5.24
C ASN A 57 4.32 -17.11 5.23
N THR A 58 4.29 -17.72 4.04
CA THR A 58 4.54 -19.16 3.86
C THR A 58 6.03 -19.52 3.81
N GLY A 59 6.91 -18.54 4.00
CA GLY A 59 8.36 -18.73 4.10
C GLY A 59 8.80 -19.33 5.43
N ASN A 60 10.11 -19.50 5.59
CA ASN A 60 10.73 -20.05 6.80
C ASN A 60 11.50 -18.98 7.62
N SER A 61 11.40 -17.71 7.25
CA SER A 61 12.02 -16.58 7.94
C SER A 61 11.02 -15.43 8.14
N ILE A 62 11.32 -14.54 9.10
CA ILE A 62 10.58 -13.28 9.25
C ILE A 62 10.74 -12.47 7.96
N SER A 63 9.64 -11.96 7.42
CA SER A 63 9.64 -11.11 6.24
C SER A 63 9.05 -9.75 6.57
N THR A 64 9.75 -8.68 6.19
CA THR A 64 9.25 -7.30 6.25
C THR A 64 9.04 -6.81 4.82
N PHE A 65 7.84 -6.33 4.51
CA PHE A 65 7.44 -6.02 3.15
C PHE A 65 6.44 -4.87 3.06
N ILE A 66 6.25 -4.37 1.84
CA ILE A 66 5.11 -3.55 1.45
C ILE A 66 4.23 -4.29 0.44
N LEU A 67 2.95 -3.93 0.43
CA LEU A 67 2.01 -4.27 -0.63
C LEU A 67 1.93 -3.09 -1.61
N VAL A 68 2.17 -3.32 -2.89
CA VAL A 68 1.84 -2.36 -3.96
C VAL A 68 0.59 -2.87 -4.66
N ARG A 69 -0.41 -2.00 -4.77
CA ARG A 69 -1.73 -2.34 -5.28
C ARG A 69 -2.34 -1.19 -6.09
N GLY A 70 -3.28 -1.54 -6.96
CA GLY A 70 -4.03 -0.59 -7.77
C GLY A 70 -5.45 -1.11 -8.00
N ALA A 71 -6.14 -0.54 -8.99
CA ALA A 71 -7.49 -0.98 -9.35
C ALA A 71 -7.80 -0.70 -10.82
N THR A 72 -8.60 -1.58 -11.42
CA THR A 72 -9.10 -1.43 -12.79
C THR A 72 -10.61 -1.22 -12.79
N TYR A 73 -11.11 -0.49 -13.79
CA TYR A 73 -12.52 -0.36 -14.11
C TYR A 73 -12.73 -0.73 -15.57
N GLN A 74 -13.62 -1.68 -15.86
CA GLN A 74 -13.87 -2.18 -17.22
C GLN A 74 -12.57 -2.53 -17.96
N ASP A 75 -11.71 -3.32 -17.31
CA ASP A 75 -10.40 -3.78 -17.81
C ASP A 75 -9.36 -2.68 -18.12
N SER A 76 -9.68 -1.42 -17.82
CA SER A 76 -8.75 -0.31 -17.93
C SER A 76 -8.19 0.07 -16.56
N GLU A 77 -6.90 0.42 -16.50
CA GLU A 77 -6.29 0.92 -15.27
C GLU A 77 -6.94 2.25 -14.89
N LEU A 78 -7.57 2.28 -13.71
CA LEU A 78 -8.18 3.48 -13.16
C LEU A 78 -7.35 4.06 -12.02
N VAL A 79 -6.75 3.18 -11.23
CA VAL A 79 -5.87 3.54 -10.11
C VAL A 79 -4.51 2.90 -10.37
N GLU A 80 -3.53 3.76 -10.65
CA GLU A 80 -2.13 3.36 -10.87
C GLU A 80 -1.57 2.56 -9.67
N PRO A 81 -0.55 1.72 -9.88
CA PRO A 81 0.12 0.99 -8.80
C PRO A 81 0.74 1.91 -7.75
N TYR A 82 0.37 1.72 -6.47
CA TYR A 82 1.03 2.41 -5.37
C TYR A 82 1.14 1.61 -4.08
N ALA A 83 2.08 1.99 -3.22
CA ALA A 83 2.31 1.36 -1.93
C ALA A 83 1.12 1.59 -0.96
N PHE A 84 0.58 0.51 -0.40
CA PHE A 84 -0.56 0.57 0.49
C PHE A 84 -0.23 1.37 1.75
N GLY A 85 -1.06 2.36 2.10
CA GLY A 85 -0.80 3.29 3.19
C GLY A 85 -0.06 4.57 2.78
N ALA A 86 0.34 4.72 1.51
CA ALA A 86 0.96 5.96 1.02
C ALA A 86 -0.06 7.09 0.82
N ALA A 87 -1.29 6.75 0.43
CA ALA A 87 -2.40 7.70 0.32
C ALA A 87 -2.99 7.98 1.69
N TYR A 88 -3.30 9.25 2.01
CA TYR A 88 -4.05 9.63 3.21
C TYR A 88 -3.40 9.23 4.55
N TYR A 89 -2.08 9.03 4.56
CA TYR A 89 -1.36 8.62 5.77
C TYR A 89 -1.57 9.55 6.99
N PRO A 90 -1.73 10.89 6.86
CA PRO A 90 -2.01 11.73 8.01
C PRO A 90 -3.40 11.46 8.59
N ALA A 91 -4.38 11.13 7.75
CA ALA A 91 -5.71 10.72 8.20
C ALA A 91 -5.63 9.40 8.99
N TYR A 92 -4.86 8.42 8.50
CA TYR A 92 -4.61 7.16 9.22
C TYR A 92 -3.96 7.38 10.58
N ILE A 93 -3.02 8.32 10.67
CA ILE A 93 -2.38 8.66 11.94
C ILE A 93 -3.40 9.27 12.91
N TYR A 94 -4.23 10.19 12.42
CA TYR A 94 -5.19 10.88 13.27
C TYR A 94 -6.24 9.92 13.85
N ASN A 95 -6.80 9.04 13.01
CA ASN A 95 -7.86 8.12 13.42
C ASN A 95 -7.34 6.84 14.09
N GLY A 96 -6.04 6.73 14.31
CA GLY A 96 -5.40 5.60 14.99
C GLY A 96 -5.24 4.35 14.11
N LEU A 97 -5.57 4.41 12.82
CA LEU A 97 -5.39 3.29 11.89
C LEU A 97 -3.93 3.06 11.50
N GLY A 98 -3.10 4.10 11.59
CA GLY A 98 -1.69 4.08 11.26
C GLY A 98 -0.83 4.70 12.35
N GLN A 99 0.36 4.16 12.58
CA GLN A 99 1.33 4.77 13.50
C GLN A 99 2.75 4.55 12.98
N TYR A 100 3.57 5.62 12.97
CA TYR A 100 5.00 5.46 12.69
C TYR A 100 5.66 4.65 13.81
N PHE A 101 6.34 3.58 13.41
CA PHE A 101 7.08 2.74 14.34
C PHE A 101 8.56 3.14 14.40
N GLN A 102 9.15 3.08 15.59
CA GLN A 102 10.57 3.33 15.82
C GLN A 102 11.28 2.06 16.28
N GLY A 103 12.40 1.74 15.65
CA GLY A 103 13.22 0.58 15.98
C GLY A 103 13.24 -0.47 14.89
N VAL A 104 13.86 -1.61 15.22
CA VAL A 104 13.93 -2.76 14.31
C VAL A 104 12.52 -3.34 14.13
N PRO A 105 12.12 -3.72 12.92
CA PRO A 105 10.79 -4.25 12.66
C PRO A 105 10.59 -5.56 13.43
N VAL A 106 9.44 -5.72 14.07
CA VAL A 106 9.04 -6.97 14.72
C VAL A 106 7.71 -7.48 14.13
N PRO A 107 7.41 -8.78 14.22
CA PRO A 107 6.17 -9.33 13.70
C PRO A 107 4.90 -8.60 14.19
N LEU A 108 3.91 -8.43 13.30
CA LEU A 108 2.66 -7.70 13.60
C LEU A 108 1.89 -8.24 14.80
N GLN A 109 2.03 -9.53 15.12
CA GLN A 109 1.39 -10.14 16.28
C GLN A 109 1.86 -9.51 17.60
N GLU A 110 3.08 -8.95 17.61
CA GLU A 110 3.64 -8.22 18.74
C GLU A 110 3.07 -6.78 18.83
N TYR A 111 2.44 -6.28 17.76
CA TYR A 111 1.82 -4.95 17.66
C TYR A 111 0.30 -4.94 17.79
N GLN A 112 -0.38 -6.06 17.48
CA GLN A 112 -1.84 -6.12 17.34
C GLN A 112 -2.61 -5.57 18.55
N SER A 113 -2.01 -5.58 19.74
CA SER A 113 -2.60 -4.97 20.94
C SER A 113 -2.86 -3.45 20.83
N LEU A 114 -2.21 -2.76 19.91
CA LEU A 114 -2.31 -1.31 19.72
C LEU A 114 -3.34 -0.88 18.66
N GLY A 115 -3.86 -1.81 17.84
CA GLY A 115 -4.89 -1.53 16.84
C GLY A 115 -4.48 -0.62 15.66
N SER A 116 -3.22 -0.18 15.60
CA SER A 116 -2.67 0.66 14.53
C SER A 116 -1.74 -0.14 13.61
N THR A 117 -1.88 0.04 12.29
CA THR A 117 -0.98 -0.55 11.30
C THR A 117 0.35 0.22 11.25
N PRO A 118 1.51 -0.46 11.30
CA PRO A 118 2.80 0.23 11.29
C PRO A 118 3.03 1.00 9.99
N LEU A 119 3.32 2.29 10.11
CA LEU A 119 3.83 3.13 9.04
C LEU A 119 5.35 3.16 9.10
N GLY A 120 5.98 3.16 7.93
CA GLY A 120 7.42 3.29 7.78
C GLY A 120 7.79 4.24 6.65
N ILE A 121 9.01 4.75 6.70
CA ILE A 121 9.58 5.59 5.64
C ILE A 121 10.35 4.70 4.66
N LEU A 122 9.96 4.73 3.40
CA LEU A 122 10.62 4.02 2.31
C LEU A 122 11.61 4.96 1.62
N ARG A 123 12.88 4.59 1.60
CA ARG A 123 13.92 5.30 0.87
C ARG A 123 14.05 4.71 -0.54
N LEU A 124 13.64 5.49 -1.53
CA LEU A 124 13.76 5.14 -2.96
C LEU A 124 15.12 5.52 -3.54
N SER A 125 15.63 6.69 -3.12
CA SER A 125 16.92 7.20 -3.57
C SER A 125 17.60 7.98 -2.43
N SER A 126 18.70 8.67 -2.70
CA SER A 126 19.33 9.55 -1.70
C SER A 126 18.47 10.76 -1.34
N GLN A 127 17.52 11.15 -2.20
CA GLN A 127 16.72 12.37 -2.04
C GLN A 127 15.22 12.10 -2.04
N GLN A 128 14.79 10.87 -2.36
CA GLN A 128 13.38 10.52 -2.48
C GLN A 128 12.98 9.53 -1.40
N PHE A 129 11.97 9.92 -0.63
CA PHE A 129 11.39 9.16 0.47
C PHE A 129 9.87 9.11 0.32
N TRP A 130 9.29 7.96 0.63
CA TRP A 130 7.85 7.74 0.70
C TRP A 130 7.45 7.30 2.10
N THR A 131 6.15 7.32 2.36
CA THR A 131 5.52 6.68 3.52
C THR A 131 4.61 5.57 3.04
N SER A 132 4.48 4.49 3.82
CA SER A 132 3.64 3.34 3.49
C SER A 132 3.36 2.55 4.76
N PHE A 133 2.30 1.74 4.75
CA PHE A 133 2.20 0.64 5.70
C PHE A 133 3.33 -0.35 5.44
N VAL A 134 3.94 -0.83 6.52
CA VAL A 134 5.02 -1.81 6.52
C VAL A 134 4.56 -3.00 7.34
N PHE A 135 4.55 -4.16 6.71
CA PHE A 135 4.09 -5.39 7.33
C PHE A 135 5.29 -6.27 7.63
N THR A 136 5.41 -6.71 8.88
CA THR A 136 6.41 -7.70 9.29
C THR A 136 5.68 -8.94 9.79
N LEU A 137 5.95 -10.09 9.17
CA LEU A 137 5.27 -11.34 9.49
C LEU A 137 6.29 -12.43 9.87
N SER A 138 6.03 -13.13 10.97
CA SER A 138 6.71 -14.38 11.32
C SER A 138 6.40 -15.50 10.33
N PRO A 139 7.23 -16.54 10.23
CA PRO A 139 6.91 -17.74 9.46
C PRO A 139 5.55 -18.32 9.88
N GLY A 140 4.68 -18.60 8.90
CA GLY A 140 3.32 -19.11 9.09
C GLY A 140 2.31 -18.08 9.62
N GLN A 141 2.73 -16.84 9.86
CA GLN A 141 1.81 -15.80 10.33
C GLN A 141 0.89 -15.35 9.20
N LEU A 142 -0.39 -15.25 9.54
CA LEU A 142 -1.43 -14.65 8.71
C LEU A 142 -1.85 -13.30 9.33
N PHE A 143 -2.06 -12.30 8.48
CA PHE A 143 -2.55 -10.99 8.85
C PHE A 143 -3.60 -10.54 7.85
N GLN A 144 -4.65 -9.87 8.36
CA GLN A 144 -5.73 -9.34 7.55
C GLN A 144 -5.96 -7.87 7.86
N ILE A 145 -6.29 -7.10 6.84
CA ILE A 145 -6.66 -5.69 6.97
C ILE A 145 -7.76 -5.37 5.97
N GLU A 146 -8.88 -4.83 6.47
CA GLU A 146 -9.97 -4.37 5.61
C GLU A 146 -9.58 -3.04 4.94
N GLU A 147 -9.97 -2.87 3.68
CA GLU A 147 -9.85 -1.62 2.93
C GLU A 147 -11.15 -1.33 2.17
N ALA A 148 -11.61 -0.08 2.27
CA ALA A 148 -12.74 0.43 1.49
C ALA A 148 -12.26 1.34 0.35
N GLY A 149 -13.19 1.90 -0.43
CA GLY A 149 -12.87 2.82 -1.53
C GLY A 149 -12.82 2.15 -2.90
N TYR A 150 -13.33 0.93 -3.04
CA TYR A 150 -13.42 0.22 -4.32
C TYR A 150 -14.75 0.43 -5.05
N LEU A 151 -15.33 1.63 -4.94
CA LEU A 151 -16.50 2.05 -5.70
C LEU A 151 -16.17 3.25 -6.59
N TYR A 152 -16.63 3.22 -7.84
CA TYR A 152 -16.53 4.31 -8.80
C TYR A 152 -17.86 4.44 -9.54
N HIS A 153 -18.56 5.56 -9.34
CA HIS A 153 -19.93 5.77 -9.85
C HIS A 153 -20.90 4.63 -9.49
N ASP A 154 -20.86 4.20 -8.22
CA ASP A 154 -21.64 3.08 -7.66
C ASP A 154 -21.31 1.69 -8.24
N ASP A 155 -20.32 1.60 -9.14
CA ASP A 155 -19.80 0.34 -9.66
C ASP A 155 -18.54 -0.12 -8.91
N VAL A 156 -18.40 -1.44 -8.79
CA VAL A 156 -17.28 -2.06 -8.06
C VAL A 156 -16.03 -2.07 -8.93
N LEU A 157 -14.96 -1.47 -8.40
CA LEU A 157 -13.62 -1.57 -8.98
C LEU A 157 -13.06 -2.97 -8.78
N THR A 158 -12.22 -3.44 -9.73
CA THR A 158 -11.47 -4.69 -9.57
C THR A 158 -10.11 -4.38 -8.95
N PRO A 159 -9.84 -4.79 -7.70
CA PRO A 159 -8.54 -4.61 -7.07
C PRO A 159 -7.46 -5.39 -7.81
N LYS A 160 -6.27 -4.81 -7.90
CA LYS A 160 -5.07 -5.45 -8.46
C LYS A 160 -3.98 -5.48 -7.39
N CYS A 161 -3.50 -6.68 -7.07
CA CYS A 161 -2.20 -6.77 -6.41
C CYS A 161 -1.09 -6.66 -7.46
N GLN A 162 -0.33 -5.57 -7.39
CA GLN A 162 0.73 -5.28 -8.35
C GLN A 162 2.06 -5.91 -7.91
N GLY A 163 2.30 -6.01 -6.60
CA GLY A 163 3.45 -6.73 -6.08
C GLY A 163 3.59 -6.70 -4.57
N VAL A 164 4.42 -7.62 -4.06
CA VAL A 164 4.82 -7.71 -2.66
C VAL A 164 6.33 -7.60 -2.61
N TYR A 165 6.84 -6.52 -2.02
CA TYR A 165 8.25 -6.18 -2.08
C TYR A 165 8.88 -6.22 -0.70
N GLN A 166 9.92 -7.04 -0.57
CA GLN A 166 10.71 -7.12 0.66
C GLN A 166 11.46 -5.83 0.91
N LEU A 167 11.55 -5.45 2.17
CA LEU A 167 12.24 -4.26 2.65
C LEU A 167 13.49 -4.64 3.43
N SER A 168 14.51 -3.79 3.37
CA SER A 168 15.66 -3.87 4.28
C SER A 168 15.65 -2.67 5.22
N TYR A 169 15.67 -2.93 6.53
CA TYR A 169 15.75 -1.89 7.55
C TYR A 169 17.11 -1.18 7.50
N LEU A 170 17.09 0.16 7.45
CA LEU A 170 18.26 1.01 7.39
C LEU A 170 18.57 1.69 8.72
N GLY A 171 17.58 1.82 9.61
CA GLY A 171 17.71 2.56 10.86
C GLY A 171 16.42 3.28 11.24
N THR A 172 16.46 4.01 12.35
CA THR A 172 15.36 4.87 12.81
C THR A 172 15.84 6.32 12.81
N PHE A 173 15.00 7.22 12.33
CA PHE A 173 15.34 8.62 12.12
C PHE A 173 14.16 9.52 12.43
N ASP A 174 14.47 10.76 12.82
CA ASP A 174 13.48 11.82 13.02
C ASP A 174 13.35 12.67 11.76
N PHE A 175 12.11 12.85 11.32
CA PHE A 175 11.71 13.65 10.18
C PHE A 175 10.74 14.74 10.61
N ARG A 176 10.67 15.77 9.78
CA ARG A 176 9.60 16.75 9.76
C ARG A 176 8.83 16.55 8.45
N ALA A 177 7.58 16.17 8.58
CA ALA A 177 6.66 15.89 7.48
C ALA A 177 5.74 17.09 7.24
N SER A 178 5.70 17.57 6.01
CA SER A 178 4.71 18.54 5.51
C SER A 178 3.84 17.87 4.46
N TYR A 179 2.56 18.24 4.42
CA TYR A 179 1.57 17.75 3.45
C TYR A 179 0.41 18.73 3.25
N SER A 180 -0.35 18.53 2.17
CA SER A 180 -1.60 19.26 1.90
C SER A 180 -2.76 18.65 2.71
N VAL A 181 -3.31 19.42 3.64
CA VAL A 181 -4.46 18.99 4.49
C VAL A 181 -5.69 18.65 3.64
N ILE A 182 -5.91 19.40 2.56
CA ILE A 182 -7.05 19.20 1.66
C ILE A 182 -6.94 17.83 1.00
N GLU A 183 -5.75 17.47 0.54
CA GLU A 183 -5.53 16.29 -0.31
C GLU A 183 -5.34 15.02 0.52
N GLN A 184 -4.78 15.14 1.72
CA GLN A 184 -4.43 13.98 2.55
C GLN A 184 -5.44 13.66 3.65
N CYS A 185 -6.36 14.56 3.99
CA CYS A 185 -7.43 14.27 4.95
C CYS A 185 -8.81 14.66 4.47
N GLN A 186 -9.00 15.86 3.89
CA GLN A 186 -10.36 16.26 3.48
C GLN A 186 -10.85 15.44 2.28
N ALA A 187 -9.95 15.07 1.36
CA ALA A 187 -10.26 14.13 0.29
C ALA A 187 -10.52 12.70 0.80
N PHE A 188 -9.99 12.35 1.98
CA PHE A 188 -10.28 11.08 2.63
C PHE A 188 -11.68 11.08 3.27
N ASP A 189 -11.97 12.14 4.03
CA ASP A 189 -13.28 12.43 4.62
C ASP A 189 -13.33 13.94 4.93
N ASP A 190 -14.33 14.65 4.39
CA ASP A 190 -14.45 16.11 4.50
C ASP A 190 -14.44 16.61 5.97
N ALA A 191 -14.88 15.78 6.91
CA ALA A 191 -14.91 16.09 8.34
C ALA A 191 -13.68 15.56 9.10
N GLN A 192 -12.78 14.83 8.45
CA GLN A 192 -11.63 14.21 9.08
C GLN A 192 -10.57 15.26 9.44
N PRO A 193 -10.30 15.47 10.73
CA PRO A 193 -9.15 16.27 11.17
C PRO A 193 -7.82 15.61 10.78
N CYS A 194 -6.78 16.43 10.66
CA CYS A 194 -5.40 16.00 10.44
C CYS A 194 -4.51 16.30 11.64
N PRO A 195 -3.32 15.67 11.72
CA PRO A 195 -2.19 16.24 12.45
C PRO A 195 -1.89 17.69 11.98
N PRO A 196 -1.10 18.46 12.73
CA PRO A 196 -0.57 19.73 12.22
C PRO A 196 0.40 19.47 11.05
N SER A 197 0.45 20.39 10.09
CA SER A 197 1.40 20.36 8.97
C SER A 197 2.26 21.64 9.02
N PRO A 198 3.59 21.54 9.20
CA PRO A 198 4.38 20.32 9.41
C PRO A 198 4.31 19.75 10.83
N PHE A 199 4.60 18.45 10.97
CA PHE A 199 4.79 17.77 12.26
C PHE A 199 6.06 16.91 12.29
N SER A 200 6.56 16.64 13.49
CA SER A 200 7.72 15.77 13.70
C SER A 200 7.29 14.31 13.87
N ILE A 201 8.02 13.42 13.21
CA ILE A 201 7.83 11.96 13.30
C ILE A 201 9.18 11.31 13.53
N GLY A 202 9.23 10.30 14.39
CA GLY A 202 10.34 9.35 14.41
C GLY A 202 9.87 8.06 13.76
N SER A 203 10.63 7.54 12.80
CA SER A 203 10.23 6.36 12.02
C SER A 203 11.42 5.48 11.67
N ALA A 204 11.16 4.17 11.64
CA ALA A 204 11.95 3.20 10.92
C ALA A 204 12.00 3.58 9.43
N VAL A 205 13.20 3.47 8.85
CA VAL A 205 13.48 3.73 7.44
C VAL A 205 13.94 2.45 6.78
N TYR A 206 13.45 2.23 5.57
CA TYR A 206 13.67 1.01 4.80
C TYR A 206 14.21 1.33 3.41
N SER A 207 15.12 0.51 2.88
CA SER A 207 15.37 0.50 1.44
C SER A 207 14.37 -0.42 0.75
N VAL A 208 13.92 0.01 -0.43
CA VAL A 208 13.10 -0.80 -1.33
C VAL A 208 13.95 -1.32 -2.50
N PRO A 209 13.61 -2.48 -3.09
CA PRO A 209 14.25 -2.97 -4.31
C PRO A 209 14.07 -1.98 -5.47
N SER A 210 15.06 -1.86 -6.35
CA SER A 210 14.98 -0.99 -7.53
C SER A 210 13.91 -1.41 -8.54
N SER A 211 13.39 -2.63 -8.40
CA SER A 211 12.32 -3.19 -9.23
C SER A 211 10.91 -2.81 -8.77
N VAL A 212 10.76 -2.02 -7.70
CA VAL A 212 9.45 -1.56 -7.25
C VAL A 212 8.85 -0.65 -8.32
N MET A 213 7.80 -1.15 -8.97
CA MET A 213 6.98 -0.36 -9.89
C MET A 213 5.83 0.22 -9.09
N SER A 214 6.03 1.44 -8.60
CA SER A 214 5.01 2.20 -7.88
C SER A 214 5.11 3.63 -8.37
N SER A 215 3.97 4.26 -8.63
CA SER A 215 3.93 5.72 -8.62
C SER A 215 3.86 6.19 -7.17
N MET A 216 4.34 7.40 -6.92
CA MET A 216 3.98 8.09 -5.68
C MET A 216 2.49 8.38 -5.84
N PHE A 217 1.63 7.69 -5.08
CA PHE A 217 0.22 8.05 -5.12
C PHE A 217 0.04 9.39 -4.44
N LEU A 218 -0.06 10.40 -5.29
CA LEU A 218 -0.47 11.73 -4.94
C LEU A 218 -1.98 11.72 -5.20
N PRO A 219 -2.84 11.63 -4.15
CA PRO A 219 -4.29 11.62 -4.32
C PRO A 219 -4.80 12.82 -5.13
N SER A 220 -3.97 13.87 -5.31
CA SER A 220 -4.15 14.89 -6.33
C SER A 220 -2.85 15.36 -6.98
N PHE A 221 -2.99 15.77 -8.25
CA PHE A 221 -1.94 16.44 -9.01
C PHE A 221 -1.51 17.72 -8.28
N LYS A 222 -0.24 17.77 -7.81
CA LYS A 222 0.42 18.83 -6.99
C LYS A 222 0.49 18.59 -5.47
N ASP A 223 0.17 17.39 -4.99
CA ASP A 223 0.39 17.08 -3.58
C ASP A 223 1.89 17.22 -3.25
N ASN A 224 2.20 18.01 -2.23
CA ASN A 224 3.57 18.22 -1.76
C ASN A 224 3.75 17.45 -0.46
N PHE A 225 4.32 16.25 -0.55
CA PHE A 225 4.87 15.57 0.62
C PHE A 225 6.35 15.89 0.73
N GLU A 226 6.72 16.64 1.76
CA GLU A 226 8.11 16.98 2.04
C GLU A 226 8.54 16.33 3.35
N LEU A 227 9.61 15.53 3.26
CA LEU A 227 10.32 15.01 4.41
C LEU A 227 11.66 15.72 4.52
N SER A 228 11.87 16.39 5.64
CA SER A 228 13.17 16.95 6.01
C SER A 228 13.67 16.30 7.29
N PHE A 229 14.97 16.01 7.36
CA PHE A 229 15.56 15.47 8.59
C PHE A 229 15.58 16.54 9.67
N CYS A 230 15.22 16.18 10.91
CA CYS A 230 15.45 17.03 12.06
C CYS A 230 16.95 17.00 12.39
N THR A 231 17.71 18.02 11.98
CA THR A 231 19.16 18.10 12.26
C THR A 231 19.40 18.32 13.75
N SER A 232 20.12 17.44 14.45
CA SER A 232 21.58 17.54 14.62
C SER A 232 22.33 16.20 14.69
N ASN A 233 21.65 15.05 14.62
CA ASN A 233 22.28 13.73 14.81
C ASN A 233 22.40 12.87 13.53
N ALA A 234 21.93 13.37 12.39
CA ALA A 234 22.03 12.67 11.10
C ALA A 234 23.42 12.88 10.45
N LEU A 235 24.51 12.61 11.19
CA LEU A 235 25.82 12.38 10.59
C LEU A 235 25.80 10.98 9.98
N PHE A 236 25.23 10.91 8.77
CA PHE A 236 25.35 9.76 7.90
C PHE A 236 26.84 9.49 7.64
N SER A 237 27.44 8.52 8.32
CA SER A 237 28.60 7.81 7.78
C SER A 237 28.09 6.86 6.69
N LEU A 238 27.69 7.43 5.54
CA LEU A 238 27.60 6.67 4.31
C LEU A 238 28.98 6.07 4.04
N PRO A 239 29.10 4.82 3.56
CA PRO A 239 30.36 4.30 3.05
C PRO A 239 30.91 5.31 2.03
N SER A 240 32.07 5.87 2.37
CA SER A 240 32.77 6.98 1.74
C SER A 240 32.47 7.22 0.25
N PHE A 241 31.58 8.17 -0.05
CA PHE A 241 31.58 8.84 -1.34
C PHE A 241 32.39 10.12 -1.24
N ARG A 242 33.38 10.26 -2.11
CA ARG A 242 34.22 11.46 -2.27
C ARG A 242 33.33 12.71 -2.29
N ARG A 243 33.69 13.67 -1.45
CA ARG A 243 33.28 15.08 -1.54
C ARG A 243 33.40 15.53 -3.00
N LEU A 244 32.27 15.71 -3.68
CA LEU A 244 32.21 16.59 -4.83
C LEU A 244 31.77 17.94 -4.29
N THR A 245 32.71 18.88 -4.25
CA THR A 245 32.46 20.28 -3.95
C THR A 245 31.56 20.84 -5.06
N PRO A 246 30.42 21.48 -4.75
CA PRO A 246 29.62 22.13 -5.77
C PRO A 246 30.42 23.30 -6.36
N GLN A 247 30.73 23.24 -7.66
CA GLN A 247 31.12 24.42 -8.40
C GLN A 247 29.85 25.22 -8.69
N SER A 248 29.79 26.45 -8.19
CA SER A 248 28.76 27.42 -8.57
C SER A 248 28.94 27.78 -10.04
N VAL A 249 28.00 27.40 -10.89
CA VAL A 249 27.87 27.97 -12.22
C VAL A 249 26.59 28.79 -12.24
N HIS A 250 26.75 30.11 -12.21
CA HIS A 250 25.73 31.04 -12.66
C HIS A 250 25.48 30.78 -14.14
N GLN A 251 24.28 30.33 -14.48
CA GLN A 251 23.72 30.48 -15.82
C GLN A 251 22.29 31.01 -15.68
N GLU A 252 22.16 32.32 -15.87
CA GLU A 252 20.92 32.91 -16.38
C GLU A 252 20.66 32.31 -17.77
N LYS A 253 19.49 31.71 -17.96
CA LYS A 253 18.97 31.41 -19.29
C LYS A 253 17.53 31.90 -19.39
N GLU A 254 17.30 32.64 -20.46
CA GLU A 254 16.03 33.22 -20.90
C GLU A 254 14.88 32.23 -20.87
N LEU A 255 13.76 32.70 -20.34
CA LEU A 255 12.49 32.01 -20.30
C LEU A 255 11.77 32.22 -21.65
N GLU A 256 11.91 31.29 -22.59
CA GLU A 256 11.04 31.24 -23.76
C GLU A 256 9.63 30.80 -23.35
N SER A 257 8.65 31.62 -23.71
CA SER A 257 7.22 31.40 -23.46
C SER A 257 6.68 30.26 -24.34
N TYR A 258 6.30 29.15 -23.72
CA TYR A 258 5.51 28.10 -24.36
C TYR A 258 4.03 28.47 -24.36
N PRO A 259 3.28 28.24 -25.45
CA PRO A 259 1.85 28.49 -25.51
C PRO A 259 1.10 27.44 -24.67
N LEU A 260 0.22 27.93 -23.80
CA LEU A 260 -0.74 27.12 -23.04
C LEU A 260 -1.71 26.42 -24.00
N GLU A 261 -1.48 25.12 -24.23
CA GLU A 261 -2.52 24.25 -24.76
C GLU A 261 -3.61 24.04 -23.71
N LYS A 262 -4.85 24.31 -24.14
CA LYS A 262 -6.07 24.20 -23.36
C LYS A 262 -6.41 22.72 -23.21
N HIS A 263 -5.79 22.04 -22.24
CA HIS A 263 -6.27 20.73 -21.82
C HIS A 263 -7.65 20.89 -21.14
N SER A 264 -8.61 20.09 -21.61
CA SER A 264 -9.97 20.01 -21.09
C SER A 264 -9.94 19.68 -19.59
N ASN A 265 -10.51 20.57 -18.77
CA ASN A 265 -10.68 20.42 -17.32
C ASN A 265 -11.84 19.46 -16.97
N ASP A 266 -11.97 18.33 -17.66
CA ASP A 266 -12.79 17.21 -17.19
C ASP A 266 -11.88 16.28 -16.39
N HIS A 267 -11.49 16.73 -15.21
CA HIS A 267 -10.87 15.85 -14.23
C HIS A 267 -11.98 15.01 -13.57
N PRO A 268 -11.76 13.70 -13.36
CA PRO A 268 -12.64 12.92 -12.54
C PRO A 268 -12.69 13.60 -11.17
N ARG A 269 -13.89 14.03 -10.79
CA ARG A 269 -14.17 14.52 -9.44
C ARG A 269 -13.60 13.49 -8.48
N SER A 270 -12.84 13.97 -7.48
CA SER A 270 -12.39 13.24 -6.29
C SER A 270 -13.31 12.04 -6.05
N TYR A 271 -12.73 10.84 -6.18
CA TYR A 271 -13.43 9.56 -6.02
C TYR A 271 -14.36 9.66 -4.81
N HIS A 272 -15.67 9.45 -5.04
CA HIS A 272 -16.71 9.76 -4.07
C HIS A 272 -16.44 9.18 -2.66
N ARG A 273 -16.26 10.08 -1.70
CA ARG A 273 -16.75 10.16 -0.29
C ARG A 273 -17.39 8.92 0.35
N ASN A 274 -16.80 7.75 0.25
CA ASN A 274 -17.13 6.66 1.16
C ASN A 274 -16.08 6.63 2.27
N HIS A 275 -16.52 6.76 3.53
CA HIS A 275 -15.66 6.69 4.69
C HIS A 275 -14.79 5.43 4.58
N LEU A 276 -13.48 5.60 4.48
CA LEU A 276 -12.57 4.47 4.47
C LEU A 276 -12.56 3.88 5.88
N ILE A 277 -13.08 2.66 6.02
CA ILE A 277 -13.02 1.92 7.28
C ILE A 277 -11.89 0.91 7.10
N LEU A 278 -10.76 1.10 7.80
CA LEU A 278 -9.81 0.02 8.02
C LEU A 278 -10.20 -0.66 9.33
N ARG A 279 -10.44 -1.97 9.30
CA ARG A 279 -10.54 -2.81 10.50
C ARG A 279 -9.41 -3.81 10.49
N ILE A 280 -8.82 -4.00 11.66
CA ILE A 280 -7.80 -5.02 11.91
C ILE A 280 -8.48 -6.11 12.73
N HIS A 281 -8.42 -7.36 12.26
CA HIS A 281 -8.93 -8.54 12.95
C HIS A 281 -7.79 -9.39 13.51
#